data_AF-A0A2E5WXU7-F1
#
_entry.id   AF-A0A2E5WXU7-F1
#
_cell.length_a   1.000
_cell.length_b   1.000
_cell.length_c   1.000
_cell.angle_alpha   90.00
_cell.angle_beta   90.00
_cell.angle_gamma   90.00
#
_symmetry.space_group_name_H-M   'P 1'
#
loop_
_entity.id
_entity.type
_entity.pdbx_description
1 polymer ?
#
loop_
_entity_poly.entity_id
_entity_poly.type
_entity_poly.pdbx_seq_one_letter_code
_entity_poly.pdbx_strand_id
1 'polypeptide(L)'
;MLDKFEKLENLINKILSAIGSWLKKLWYLIVPSIIFEKWRALRLSIYNKVELFKEKARSNKQKSASVGAKYIGQLNAFLDRCKNYPAKEKSIENALKLKDFLVKTPLKNHADVISKFIAKQVERVAVVLKKFTSTQALIAEAALVMIMLGTYGVYVSSEKIYKKEYAQRAPASEEEYLYRPDYLKYEKRTLKVFNVKVPIFVEDLKSVSSVTVDFTVRTDTRFAKTYLQEYEYKLIDHFFMTTQPVVSSFPLEHEGKEILKHKIKEELNFFLDKNKVEGDVVDVEIIFIVGS
;
A
#
# COMPACT_ATOMS: atom_id res chain seq x y z
N MET A 1 -23.50 -5.10 -12.77
CA MET A 1 -22.41 -6.01 -13.23
C MET A 1 -21.15 -5.78 -12.39
N LEU A 2 -20.72 -4.53 -12.17
CA LEU A 2 -19.61 -4.17 -11.27
C LEU A 2 -19.79 -4.63 -9.82
N ASP A 3 -20.96 -4.49 -9.20
CA ASP A 3 -21.22 -5.01 -7.82
C ASP A 3 -21.03 -6.53 -7.68
N LYS A 4 -21.29 -7.29 -8.74
CA LYS A 4 -21.03 -8.74 -8.73
C LYS A 4 -19.54 -9.02 -8.75
N PHE A 5 -18.76 -8.21 -9.47
CA PHE A 5 -17.30 -8.27 -9.45
C PHE A 5 -16.72 -7.78 -8.13
N GLU A 6 -17.27 -6.75 -7.50
CA GLU A 6 -16.81 -6.23 -6.21
C GLU A 6 -17.14 -7.18 -5.05
N LYS A 7 -18.28 -7.87 -5.10
CA LYS A 7 -18.60 -8.97 -4.17
C LYS A 7 -17.67 -10.16 -4.37
N LEU A 8 -17.32 -10.46 -5.63
CA LEU A 8 -16.40 -11.54 -5.97
C LEU A 8 -14.96 -11.17 -5.57
N GLU A 9 -14.56 -9.92 -5.73
CA GLU A 9 -13.29 -9.35 -5.30
C GLU A 9 -13.18 -9.31 -3.77
N ASN A 10 -14.24 -8.92 -3.06
CA ASN A 10 -14.28 -8.99 -1.61
C ASN A 10 -14.26 -10.43 -1.08
N LEU A 11 -14.90 -11.38 -1.77
CA LEU A 11 -14.78 -12.80 -1.46
C LEU A 11 -13.36 -13.30 -1.71
N ILE A 12 -12.74 -12.94 -2.84
CA ILE A 12 -11.34 -13.26 -3.16
C ILE A 12 -10.39 -12.64 -2.14
N ASN A 13 -10.60 -11.38 -1.74
CA ASN A 13 -9.79 -10.69 -0.74
C ASN A 13 -9.96 -11.31 0.64
N LYS A 14 -11.17 -11.75 1.00
CA LYS A 14 -11.44 -12.47 2.25
C LYS A 14 -10.75 -13.84 2.24
N ILE A 15 -10.79 -14.57 1.12
CA ILE A 15 -10.07 -15.83 0.92
C ILE A 15 -8.55 -15.61 0.97
N LEU A 16 -8.03 -14.60 0.29
CA LEU A 16 -6.61 -14.21 0.31
C LEU A 16 -6.15 -13.80 1.71
N SER A 17 -6.98 -13.07 2.46
CA SER A 17 -6.68 -12.71 3.86
C SER A 17 -6.68 -13.95 4.76
N ALA A 18 -7.57 -14.91 4.52
CA ALA A 18 -7.64 -16.15 5.27
C ALA A 18 -6.41 -17.03 4.95
N ILE A 19 -6.05 -17.16 3.68
CA ILE A 19 -4.83 -17.84 3.22
C ILE A 19 -3.58 -17.14 3.76
N GLY A 20 -3.53 -15.81 3.74
CA GLY A 20 -2.42 -15.02 4.30
C GLY A 20 -2.30 -15.19 5.81
N SER A 21 -3.42 -15.25 6.54
CA SER A 21 -3.42 -15.53 7.98
C SER A 21 -2.96 -16.95 8.30
N TRP A 22 -3.30 -17.92 7.43
CA TRP A 22 -2.89 -19.31 7.54
C TRP A 22 -1.41 -19.50 7.19
N LEU A 23 -0.93 -18.85 6.13
CA LEU A 23 0.49 -18.75 5.78
C LEU A 23 1.30 -18.07 6.87
N LYS A 24 0.75 -17.04 7.52
CA LYS A 24 1.39 -16.38 8.67
C LYS A 24 1.49 -17.33 9.88
N LYS A 25 0.44 -18.12 10.16
CA LYS A 25 0.49 -19.17 11.19
C LYS A 25 1.51 -20.26 10.86
N LEU A 26 1.56 -20.70 9.60
CA LEU A 26 2.59 -21.63 9.11
C LEU A 26 3.99 -21.02 9.18
N TRP A 27 4.14 -19.73 8.91
CA TRP A 27 5.41 -19.01 9.01
C TRP A 27 5.91 -18.97 10.46
N TYR A 28 5.04 -18.74 11.44
CA TYR A 28 5.40 -18.84 12.86
C TYR A 28 5.65 -20.27 13.35
N LEU A 29 5.06 -21.28 12.69
CA LEU A 29 5.31 -22.70 12.96
C LEU A 29 6.65 -23.19 12.35
N ILE A 30 7.00 -22.70 11.16
CA ILE A 30 8.18 -23.12 10.38
C ILE A 30 9.42 -22.32 10.77
N VAL A 31 9.28 -21.04 11.15
CA VAL A 31 10.39 -20.19 11.58
C VAL A 31 10.56 -20.31 13.09
N PRO A 32 11.61 -21.01 13.58
CA PRO A 32 11.84 -21.12 15.01
C PRO A 32 12.00 -19.74 15.65
N SER A 33 11.41 -19.55 16.83
CA SER A 33 11.44 -18.31 17.64
C SER A 33 12.84 -17.71 17.80
N ILE A 34 13.87 -18.56 17.74
CA ILE A 34 15.30 -18.23 17.75
C ILE A 34 15.68 -17.25 16.62
N ILE A 35 15.09 -17.37 15.44
CA ILE A 35 15.38 -16.48 14.31
C ILE A 35 14.79 -15.09 14.58
N PHE A 36 13.58 -15.01 15.12
CA PHE A 36 12.96 -13.74 15.50
C PHE A 36 13.73 -13.03 16.62
N GLU A 37 14.23 -13.76 17.62
CA GLU A 37 15.09 -13.20 18.67
C GLU A 37 16.41 -12.68 18.12
N LYS A 38 17.06 -13.44 17.23
CA LYS A 38 18.28 -12.99 16.54
C LYS A 38 18.03 -11.76 15.67
N TRP A 39 16.90 -11.69 14.99
CA TRP A 39 16.54 -10.54 14.14
C TRP A 39 16.22 -9.29 14.97
N ARG A 40 15.54 -9.46 16.11
CA ARG A 40 15.26 -8.38 17.05
C ARG A 40 16.55 -7.85 17.69
N ALA A 41 17.46 -8.74 18.06
CA ALA A 41 18.79 -8.39 18.56
C ALA A 41 19.62 -7.63 17.51
N LEU A 42 19.59 -8.06 16.25
CA LEU A 42 20.25 -7.37 15.13
C LEU A 42 19.70 -5.96 14.92
N ARG A 43 18.37 -5.81 14.93
CA ARG A 43 17.69 -4.52 14.79
C ARG A 43 18.01 -3.56 15.93
N LEU A 44 18.02 -4.04 17.17
CA LEU A 44 18.45 -3.27 18.35
C LEU A 44 19.92 -2.86 18.24
N SER A 45 20.81 -3.74 17.78
CA SER A 45 22.23 -3.41 17.59
C SER A 45 22.43 -2.30 16.55
N ILE A 46 21.65 -2.32 15.46
CA ILE A 46 21.72 -1.32 14.40
C ILE A 46 21.19 0.02 14.91
N TYR A 47 20.07 0.01 15.62
CA TYR A 47 19.48 1.22 16.21
C TYR A 47 20.46 1.91 17.18
N ASN A 48 21.05 1.14 18.10
CA ASN A 48 22.02 1.66 19.07
C ASN A 48 23.30 2.21 18.39
N LYS A 49 23.76 1.59 17.29
CA LYS A 49 24.90 2.10 16.51
C LYS A 49 24.58 3.43 15.81
N VAL A 50 23.37 3.58 15.29
CA VAL A 50 22.92 4.83 14.65
C VAL A 50 22.77 5.95 15.69
N GLU A 51 22.29 5.64 16.88
CA GLU A 51 22.16 6.58 17.99
C GLU A 51 23.53 7.06 18.51
N LEU A 52 24.47 6.13 18.72
CA LEU A 52 25.88 6.45 19.03
C LEU A 52 26.55 7.32 17.95
N PHE A 53 26.20 7.10 16.68
CA PHE A 53 26.72 7.91 15.58
C PHE A 53 26.14 9.33 15.59
N LYS A 54 24.85 9.49 15.91
CA LYS A 54 24.19 10.79 16.08
C LYS A 54 24.76 11.57 17.27
N GLU A 55 25.05 10.90 18.39
CA GLU A 55 25.70 11.52 19.56
C GLU A 55 27.14 11.94 19.26
N LYS A 56 27.91 11.13 18.53
CA LYS A 56 29.25 11.53 18.03
C LYS A 56 29.18 12.71 17.06
N ALA A 57 28.18 12.76 16.19
CA ALA A 57 27.99 13.89 15.29
C ALA A 57 27.62 15.19 16.03
N ARG A 58 26.77 15.09 17.08
CA ARG A 58 26.38 16.24 17.92
C ARG A 58 27.55 16.76 18.79
N SER A 59 28.33 15.87 19.39
CA SER A 59 29.53 16.24 20.15
C SER A 59 30.65 16.82 19.28
N ASN A 60 30.76 16.39 18.02
CA ASN A 60 31.66 17.03 17.03
C ASN A 60 31.17 18.42 16.59
N LYS A 61 29.86 18.67 16.56
CA LYS A 61 29.26 19.99 16.24
C LYS A 61 29.45 21.00 17.38
N GLN A 62 29.49 20.57 18.64
CA GLN A 62 29.85 21.44 19.77
C GLN A 62 31.35 21.75 19.84
N LYS A 63 32.21 20.84 19.34
CA LYS A 63 33.66 21.07 19.26
C LYS A 63 34.10 21.86 18.02
N SER A 64 33.25 22.05 17.01
CA SER A 64 33.64 22.72 15.75
C SER A 64 33.80 24.24 15.86
N ALA A 65 33.34 24.89 16.94
CA ALA A 65 33.59 26.32 17.16
C ALA A 65 35.03 26.63 17.64
N SER A 66 35.73 25.67 18.27
CA SER A 66 37.10 25.86 18.78
C SER A 66 38.18 25.06 18.04
N VAL A 67 37.79 24.21 17.09
CA VAL A 67 38.71 23.31 16.32
C VAL A 67 39.11 23.90 14.96
N GLY A 68 38.35 24.84 14.40
CA GLY A 68 38.70 25.53 13.14
C GLY A 68 40.04 26.25 13.20
N ALA A 69 40.36 26.91 14.31
CA ALA A 69 41.65 27.58 14.51
C ALA A 69 42.83 26.59 14.65
N LYS A 70 42.60 25.40 15.22
CA LYS A 70 43.64 24.36 15.36
C LYS A 70 43.93 23.62 14.05
N TYR A 71 42.92 23.37 13.22
CA TYR A 71 43.13 22.71 11.92
C TYR A 71 43.83 23.62 10.91
N ILE A 72 43.54 24.93 10.92
CA ILE A 72 44.26 25.91 10.09
C ILE A 72 45.74 25.99 10.53
N GLY A 73 46.03 25.96 11.83
CA GLY A 73 47.40 25.90 12.36
C GLY A 73 48.15 24.60 12.01
N GLN A 74 47.47 23.46 12.03
CA GLN A 74 48.06 22.17 11.65
C GLN A 74 48.29 22.03 10.13
N LEU A 75 47.39 22.60 9.31
CA LEU A 75 47.57 22.68 7.86
C LEU A 75 48.76 23.56 7.47
N ASN A 76 48.92 24.71 8.12
CA ASN A 76 50.07 25.57 7.88
C ASN A 76 51.39 24.94 8.36
N ALA A 77 51.39 24.27 9.52
CA ALA A 77 52.55 23.52 10.00
C ALA A 77 52.88 22.29 9.12
N PHE A 78 51.89 21.68 8.48
CA PHE A 78 52.08 20.59 7.51
C PHE A 78 52.60 21.11 6.17
N LEU A 79 52.08 22.23 5.68
CA LEU A 79 52.56 22.91 4.47
C LEU A 79 54.02 23.38 4.62
N ASP A 80 54.42 23.85 5.79
CA ASP A 80 55.81 24.21 6.08
C ASP A 80 56.73 22.98 6.21
N ARG A 81 56.23 21.85 6.69
CA ARG A 81 56.97 20.57 6.66
C ARG A 81 57.13 20.02 5.25
N CYS A 82 56.12 20.15 4.40
CA CYS A 82 56.16 19.70 3.01
C CYS A 82 57.09 20.55 2.13
N LYS A 83 57.31 21.83 2.47
CA LYS A 83 58.30 22.67 1.78
C LYS A 83 59.75 22.24 2.04
N ASN A 84 60.02 21.51 3.13
CA ASN A 84 61.38 21.18 3.59
C ASN A 84 61.69 19.67 3.73
N TYR A 85 60.95 18.74 3.10
CA TYR A 85 61.18 17.28 3.27
C TYR A 85 61.73 16.56 2.01
N PRO A 86 62.82 15.76 2.10
CA PRO A 86 63.46 15.12 0.94
C PRO A 86 62.73 13.82 0.56
N ALA A 87 61.56 13.93 -0.06
CA ALA A 87 60.72 12.78 -0.44
C ALA A 87 61.21 12.02 -1.69
N LYS A 88 62.16 12.57 -2.45
CA LYS A 88 62.59 12.02 -3.74
C LYS A 88 63.52 10.80 -3.59
N GLU A 89 64.31 10.73 -2.53
CA GLU A 89 65.33 9.68 -2.34
C GLU A 89 64.73 8.36 -1.84
N LYS A 90 63.78 8.40 -0.89
CA LYS A 90 63.12 7.20 -0.33
C LYS A 90 62.22 6.47 -1.33
N SER A 91 61.59 7.18 -2.27
CA SER A 91 60.80 6.55 -3.33
C SER A 91 61.66 5.80 -4.34
N ILE A 92 62.86 6.33 -4.62
CA ILE A 92 63.83 5.70 -5.52
C ILE A 92 64.41 4.44 -4.86
N GLU A 93 64.71 4.48 -3.55
CA GLU A 93 65.21 3.34 -2.80
C GLU A 93 64.22 2.16 -2.77
N ASN A 94 62.93 2.42 -2.58
CA ASN A 94 61.90 1.37 -2.57
C ASN A 94 61.66 0.77 -3.96
N ALA A 95 61.71 1.58 -5.03
CA ALA A 95 61.62 1.09 -6.39
C ALA A 95 62.82 0.18 -6.76
N LEU A 96 64.02 0.51 -6.27
CA LEU A 96 65.21 -0.32 -6.46
C LEU A 96 65.14 -1.64 -5.69
N LYS A 97 64.63 -1.65 -4.45
CA LYS A 97 64.42 -2.89 -3.68
C LYS A 97 63.42 -3.83 -4.36
N LEU A 98 62.37 -3.27 -4.97
CA LEU A 98 61.34 -4.03 -5.67
C LEU A 98 61.87 -4.60 -7.00
N LYS A 99 62.70 -3.85 -7.72
CA LYS A 99 63.43 -4.33 -8.90
C LYS A 99 64.42 -5.45 -8.53
N ASP A 100 65.21 -5.29 -7.48
CA ASP A 100 66.18 -6.30 -7.02
C ASP A 100 65.49 -7.59 -6.58
N PHE A 101 64.30 -7.49 -5.96
CA PHE A 101 63.50 -8.64 -5.57
C PHE A 101 62.97 -9.41 -6.78
N LEU A 102 62.52 -8.72 -7.82
CA LEU A 102 62.01 -9.35 -9.05
C LEU A 102 63.10 -9.99 -9.92
N VAL A 103 64.34 -9.49 -9.86
CA VAL A 103 65.47 -10.01 -10.64
C VAL A 103 66.15 -11.20 -9.96
N LYS A 104 66.14 -11.28 -8.62
CA LYS A 104 66.86 -12.31 -7.85
C LYS A 104 66.11 -13.64 -7.68
N THR A 105 64.80 -13.71 -7.92
CA THR A 105 64.02 -14.96 -7.78
C THR A 105 63.44 -15.44 -9.11
N PRO A 106 63.60 -16.73 -9.49
CA PRO A 106 63.07 -17.24 -10.75
C PRO A 106 61.53 -17.30 -10.72
N LEU A 107 60.90 -16.62 -11.70
CA LEU A 107 59.44 -16.51 -11.91
C LEU A 107 58.69 -17.85 -11.88
N LYS A 108 59.36 -18.96 -12.23
CA LYS A 108 58.79 -20.31 -12.30
C LYS A 108 58.29 -20.81 -10.94
N ASN A 109 59.02 -20.51 -9.86
CA ASN A 109 58.62 -20.92 -8.51
C ASN A 109 57.41 -20.12 -8.01
N HIS A 110 57.28 -18.85 -8.42
CA HIS A 110 56.11 -18.04 -8.09
C HIS A 110 54.87 -18.48 -8.89
N ALA A 111 55.04 -18.79 -10.17
CA ALA A 111 53.98 -19.31 -11.02
C ALA A 111 53.44 -20.67 -10.51
N ASP A 112 54.31 -21.56 -10.03
CA ASP A 112 53.92 -22.86 -9.46
C ASP A 112 53.20 -22.75 -8.12
N VAL A 113 53.55 -21.77 -7.27
CA VAL A 113 52.85 -21.54 -6.01
C VAL A 113 51.48 -20.91 -6.25
N ILE A 114 51.39 -19.96 -7.18
CA ILE A 114 50.13 -19.31 -7.56
C ILE A 114 49.20 -20.33 -8.25
N SER A 115 49.72 -21.15 -9.16
CA SER A 115 48.91 -22.17 -9.86
C SER A 115 48.39 -23.24 -8.90
N LYS A 116 49.22 -23.71 -7.94
CA LYS A 116 48.79 -24.65 -6.89
C LYS A 116 47.75 -24.02 -5.95
N PHE A 117 47.87 -22.72 -5.64
CA PHE A 117 46.89 -22.02 -4.81
C PHE A 117 45.55 -21.88 -5.54
N ILE A 118 45.56 -21.53 -6.83
CA ILE A 118 44.35 -21.42 -7.66
C ILE A 118 43.71 -22.80 -7.85
N ALA A 119 44.49 -23.84 -8.17
CA ALA A 119 43.99 -25.20 -8.33
C ALA A 119 43.26 -25.70 -7.07
N LYS A 120 43.80 -25.44 -5.88
CA LYS A 120 43.17 -25.79 -4.59
C LYS A 120 41.87 -25.04 -4.30
N GLN A 121 41.68 -23.84 -4.86
CA GLN A 121 40.43 -23.10 -4.75
C GLN A 121 39.39 -23.60 -5.78
N VAL A 122 39.83 -23.88 -7.00
CA VAL A 122 38.98 -24.45 -8.06
C VAL A 122 38.45 -25.83 -7.68
N GLU A 123 39.26 -26.70 -7.07
CA GLU A 123 38.80 -28.00 -6.57
C GLU A 123 37.73 -27.85 -5.48
N ARG A 124 37.87 -26.89 -4.56
CA ARG A 124 36.85 -26.63 -3.53
C ARG A 124 35.53 -26.19 -4.14
N VAL A 125 35.58 -25.33 -5.16
CA VAL A 125 34.38 -24.88 -5.90
C VAL A 125 33.78 -26.02 -6.72
N ALA A 126 34.60 -26.84 -7.38
CA ALA A 126 34.16 -27.99 -8.16
C ALA A 126 33.48 -29.08 -7.30
N VAL A 127 33.96 -29.32 -6.07
CA VAL A 127 33.33 -30.25 -5.12
C VAL A 127 32.00 -29.70 -4.61
N VAL A 128 31.88 -28.38 -4.40
CA VAL A 128 30.61 -27.74 -4.04
C VAL A 128 29.61 -27.79 -5.21
N LEU A 129 30.07 -27.55 -6.44
CA LEU A 129 29.25 -27.63 -7.65
C LEU A 129 28.78 -29.06 -7.93
N LYS A 130 29.63 -30.09 -7.70
CA LYS A 130 29.26 -31.51 -7.85
C LYS A 130 28.18 -31.98 -6.86
N LYS A 131 27.95 -31.27 -5.75
CA LYS A 131 26.89 -31.58 -4.77
C LYS A 131 25.51 -31.11 -5.18
N PHE A 132 25.42 -30.21 -6.16
CA PHE A 132 24.15 -29.85 -6.78
C PHE A 132 23.86 -30.87 -7.89
N THR A 133 22.82 -31.69 -7.71
CA THR A 133 22.37 -32.60 -8.76
C THR A 133 22.02 -31.78 -10.01
N SER A 134 22.72 -32.10 -11.11
CA SER A 134 22.80 -31.36 -12.37
C SER A 134 21.47 -30.75 -12.82
N THR A 135 20.36 -31.48 -12.72
CA THR A 135 19.06 -31.05 -13.24
C THR A 135 18.36 -30.00 -12.37
N GLN A 136 18.45 -30.08 -11.03
CA GLN A 136 17.74 -29.14 -10.14
C GLN A 136 18.42 -27.77 -10.09
N ALA A 137 19.76 -27.73 -10.15
CA ALA A 137 20.51 -26.49 -10.24
C ALA A 137 20.30 -25.78 -11.58
N LEU A 138 20.28 -26.52 -12.70
CA LEU A 138 19.98 -25.95 -14.01
C LEU A 138 18.56 -25.36 -14.07
N ILE A 139 17.57 -26.02 -13.46
CA ILE A 139 16.20 -25.49 -13.38
C ILE A 139 16.17 -24.22 -12.51
N ALA A 140 16.88 -24.20 -11.38
CA ALA A 140 16.96 -23.02 -10.51
C ALA A 140 17.66 -21.84 -11.19
N GLU A 141 18.73 -22.09 -11.95
CA GLU A 141 19.43 -21.08 -12.73
C GLU A 141 18.55 -20.53 -13.85
N ALA A 142 17.87 -21.41 -14.61
CA ALA A 142 16.92 -21.00 -15.65
C ALA A 142 15.76 -20.17 -15.07
N ALA A 143 15.24 -20.55 -13.90
CA ALA A 143 14.21 -19.80 -13.20
C ALA A 143 14.70 -18.41 -12.77
N LEU A 144 15.92 -18.30 -12.24
CA LEU A 144 16.52 -17.02 -11.88
C LEU A 144 16.71 -16.11 -13.11
N VAL A 145 17.16 -16.67 -14.23
CA VAL A 145 17.31 -15.92 -15.50
C VAL A 145 15.94 -15.44 -15.99
N MET A 146 14.91 -16.27 -15.95
CA MET A 146 13.55 -15.88 -16.34
C MET A 146 12.99 -14.78 -15.43
N ILE A 147 13.23 -14.86 -14.12
CA ILE A 147 12.82 -13.81 -13.17
C ILE A 147 13.55 -12.50 -13.49
N MET A 148 14.86 -12.54 -13.77
CA MET A 148 15.62 -11.33 -14.12
C MET A 148 15.16 -10.71 -15.44
N LEU A 149 14.88 -11.51 -16.46
CA LEU A 149 14.34 -11.01 -17.72
C LEU A 149 12.93 -10.43 -17.54
N GLY A 150 12.10 -11.07 -16.71
CA GLY A 150 10.77 -10.57 -16.37
C GLY A 150 10.81 -9.23 -15.65
N THR A 151 11.65 -9.09 -14.61
CA THR A 151 11.79 -7.83 -13.88
C THR A 151 12.36 -6.72 -14.76
N TYR A 152 13.32 -7.03 -15.63
CA TYR A 152 13.85 -6.08 -16.61
C TYR A 152 12.77 -5.64 -17.62
N GLY A 153 11.96 -6.56 -18.12
CA GLY A 153 10.83 -6.24 -19.01
C GLY A 153 9.80 -5.33 -18.37
N VAL A 154 9.44 -5.59 -17.10
CA VAL A 154 8.56 -4.72 -16.31
C VAL A 154 9.17 -3.34 -16.13
N TYR A 155 10.47 -3.27 -15.82
CA TYR A 155 11.17 -1.99 -15.66
C TYR A 155 11.14 -1.15 -16.95
N VAL A 156 11.50 -1.74 -18.09
CA VAL A 156 11.50 -1.04 -19.40
C VAL A 156 10.09 -0.61 -19.80
N SER A 157 9.08 -1.47 -19.58
CA SER A 157 7.68 -1.13 -19.84
C SER A 157 7.21 0.04 -18.96
N SER A 158 7.53 -0.02 -17.66
CA SER A 158 7.16 1.02 -16.70
C SER A 158 7.83 2.35 -17.03
N GLU A 159 9.11 2.34 -17.38
CA GLU A 159 9.83 3.53 -17.81
C GLU A 159 9.21 4.15 -19.08
N LYS A 160 8.79 3.31 -20.03
CA LYS A 160 8.11 3.77 -21.26
C LYS A 160 6.74 4.38 -20.97
N ILE A 161 5.94 3.77 -20.09
CA ILE A 161 4.65 4.32 -19.64
C ILE A 161 4.89 5.66 -18.93
N TYR A 162 5.82 5.67 -17.98
CA TYR A 162 6.16 6.86 -17.21
C TYR A 162 6.58 8.03 -18.12
N LYS A 163 7.54 7.82 -19.03
CA LYS A 163 7.97 8.88 -19.95
C LYS A 163 6.87 9.34 -20.91
N LYS A 164 5.95 8.45 -21.31
CA LYS A 164 4.86 8.78 -22.24
C LYS A 164 3.73 9.55 -21.55
N GLU A 165 3.37 9.19 -20.32
CA GLU A 165 2.26 9.80 -19.58
C GLU A 165 2.66 11.09 -18.85
N TYR A 166 3.83 11.11 -18.20
CA TYR A 166 4.30 12.27 -17.41
C TYR A 166 4.80 13.44 -18.27
N ALA A 167 5.03 13.23 -19.57
CA ALA A 167 5.33 14.35 -20.48
C ALA A 167 4.09 15.26 -20.70
N GLN A 168 2.87 14.76 -20.46
CA GLN A 168 1.63 15.48 -20.78
C GLN A 168 0.72 15.73 -19.58
N ARG A 169 0.87 14.99 -18.48
CA ARG A 169 0.03 15.14 -17.28
C ARG A 169 0.88 15.05 -16.01
N ALA A 170 0.62 15.95 -15.06
CA ALA A 170 1.09 15.77 -13.69
C ALA A 170 0.38 14.57 -13.05
N PRO A 171 1.01 13.86 -12.11
CA PRO A 171 0.36 12.77 -11.41
C PRO A 171 -0.86 13.30 -10.65
N ALA A 172 -2.00 12.60 -10.75
CA ALA A 172 -3.25 12.98 -10.07
C ALA A 172 -3.13 13.08 -8.53
N SER A 173 -2.01 12.60 -7.96
CA SER A 173 -1.66 12.74 -6.55
C SER A 173 -1.04 14.09 -6.18
N GLU A 174 -0.61 14.90 -7.15
CA GLU A 174 -0.03 16.24 -6.93
C GLU A 174 -1.05 17.38 -7.18
N GLU A 175 -2.22 17.09 -7.74
CA GLU A 175 -3.27 18.10 -7.91
C GLU A 175 -3.95 18.39 -6.55
N GLU A 176 -3.62 19.53 -5.94
CA GLU A 176 -4.35 20.05 -4.78
C GLU A 176 -5.75 20.50 -5.21
N TYR A 177 -6.77 19.72 -4.84
CA TYR A 177 -8.15 20.12 -5.02
C TYR A 177 -8.45 21.36 -4.16
N LEU A 178 -8.80 22.49 -4.79
CA LEU A 178 -9.25 23.71 -4.11
C LEU A 178 -10.49 23.47 -3.22
N TYR A 179 -11.30 22.47 -3.56
CA TYR A 179 -12.49 22.09 -2.82
C TYR A 179 -12.50 20.59 -2.56
N ARG A 180 -12.86 20.20 -1.33
CA ARG A 180 -13.02 18.78 -0.98
C ARG A 180 -14.27 18.24 -1.68
N PRO A 181 -14.17 17.21 -2.53
CA PRO A 181 -15.33 16.70 -3.23
C PRO A 181 -16.41 16.17 -2.28
N ASP A 182 -17.67 16.48 -2.57
CA ASP A 182 -18.83 16.16 -1.72
C ASP A 182 -19.04 14.65 -1.56
N TYR A 183 -18.72 13.88 -2.61
CA TYR A 183 -18.92 12.43 -2.65
C TYR A 183 -18.11 11.68 -1.60
N LEU A 184 -17.02 12.25 -1.08
CA LEU A 184 -16.17 11.61 -0.06
C LEU A 184 -16.93 11.32 1.25
N LYS A 185 -18.05 11.98 1.50
CA LYS A 185 -18.86 11.79 2.72
C LYS A 185 -20.19 11.11 2.46
N TYR A 186 -20.51 10.71 1.22
CA TYR A 186 -21.82 10.12 0.91
C TYR A 186 -22.06 8.82 1.69
N GLU A 187 -21.07 7.93 1.78
CA GLU A 187 -21.20 6.68 2.55
C GLU A 187 -21.62 6.93 4.02
N LYS A 188 -21.09 8.00 4.63
CA LYS A 188 -21.38 8.34 6.03
C LYS A 188 -22.75 8.99 6.23
N ARG A 189 -23.37 9.47 5.15
CA ARG A 189 -24.66 10.18 5.12
C ARG A 189 -25.78 9.37 4.48
N THR A 190 -25.46 8.18 4.00
CA THR A 190 -26.39 7.32 3.27
C THR A 190 -26.78 6.13 4.14
N LEU A 191 -28.06 5.78 4.14
CA LEU A 191 -28.58 4.55 4.73
C LEU A 191 -29.44 3.79 3.73
N LYS A 192 -29.57 2.48 3.92
CA LYS A 192 -30.48 1.62 3.17
C LYS A 192 -31.58 1.18 4.10
N VAL A 193 -32.83 1.35 3.68
CA VAL A 193 -34.02 0.92 4.39
C VAL A 193 -34.67 -0.20 3.56
N PHE A 194 -34.96 -1.32 4.20
CA PHE A 194 -35.45 -2.52 3.54
C PHE A 194 -36.88 -2.84 3.96
N ASN A 195 -37.62 -3.51 3.06
CA ASN A 195 -38.93 -4.10 3.32
C ASN A 195 -40.00 -3.10 3.79
N VAL A 196 -40.00 -1.88 3.25
CA VAL A 196 -41.08 -0.93 3.53
C VAL A 196 -42.27 -1.31 2.66
N LYS A 197 -43.37 -1.73 3.29
CA LYS A 197 -44.59 -2.07 2.58
C LYS A 197 -45.48 -0.84 2.46
N VAL A 198 -45.76 -0.44 1.23
CA VAL A 198 -46.67 0.64 0.89
C VAL A 198 -47.98 0.00 0.40
N PRO A 199 -49.14 0.32 1.03
CA PRO A 199 -50.42 -0.23 0.59
C PRO A 199 -50.78 0.28 -0.82
N ILE A 200 -51.49 -0.53 -1.60
CA ILE A 200 -52.04 -0.15 -2.91
C ILE A 200 -53.57 -0.10 -2.79
N PHE A 201 -54.20 0.93 -3.36
CA PHE A 201 -55.64 0.94 -3.58
C PHE A 201 -55.95 -0.02 -4.73
N VAL A 202 -56.54 -1.16 -4.36
CA VAL A 202 -57.00 -2.20 -5.27
C VAL A 202 -58.43 -1.89 -5.71
N GLU A 203 -58.61 -1.51 -6.97
CA GLU A 203 -59.96 -1.40 -7.59
C GLU A 203 -60.47 -2.78 -8.06
N ASP A 204 -59.56 -3.70 -8.42
CA ASP A 204 -59.87 -5.03 -8.96
C ASP A 204 -59.29 -6.19 -8.14
N LEU A 205 -60.12 -7.19 -7.82
CA LEU A 205 -59.78 -8.39 -7.02
C LEU A 205 -58.59 -9.23 -7.53
N LYS A 206 -58.13 -9.01 -8.78
CA LYS A 206 -56.97 -9.68 -9.38
C LYS A 206 -55.67 -8.88 -9.30
N SER A 207 -55.69 -7.69 -8.69
CA SER A 207 -54.54 -6.79 -8.69
C SER A 207 -53.73 -6.83 -7.40
N VAL A 208 -52.48 -6.40 -7.53
CA VAL A 208 -51.46 -6.39 -6.47
C VAL A 208 -51.96 -5.60 -5.25
N SER A 209 -51.87 -6.20 -4.07
CA SER A 209 -52.41 -5.64 -2.82
C SER A 209 -51.44 -4.71 -2.08
N SER A 210 -50.14 -4.87 -2.30
CA SER A 210 -49.10 -4.10 -1.61
C SER A 210 -47.83 -3.99 -2.46
N VAL A 211 -47.13 -2.87 -2.35
CA VAL A 211 -45.78 -2.72 -2.90
C VAL A 211 -44.78 -2.83 -1.77
N THR A 212 -43.86 -3.78 -1.85
CA THR A 212 -42.67 -3.77 -1.00
C THR A 212 -41.56 -2.99 -1.71
N VAL A 213 -41.05 -1.95 -1.06
CA VAL A 213 -40.02 -1.05 -1.59
C VAL A 213 -38.77 -1.13 -0.72
N ASP A 214 -37.63 -1.36 -1.37
CA ASP A 214 -36.30 -1.17 -0.79
C ASP A 214 -35.70 0.10 -1.37
N PHE A 215 -35.22 1.01 -0.51
CA PHE A 215 -34.67 2.28 -0.97
C PHE A 215 -33.43 2.70 -0.16
N THR A 216 -32.62 3.52 -0.81
CA THR A 216 -31.45 4.17 -0.22
C THR A 216 -31.78 5.63 0.02
N VAL A 217 -31.46 6.15 1.19
CA VAL A 217 -31.69 7.54 1.58
C VAL A 217 -30.35 8.22 1.81
N ARG A 218 -30.14 9.38 1.20
CA ARG A 218 -28.99 10.26 1.46
C ARG A 218 -29.46 11.50 2.20
N THR A 219 -28.81 11.76 3.32
CA THR A 219 -29.09 12.92 4.20
C THR A 219 -28.00 13.98 4.09
N ASP A 220 -28.28 15.20 4.55
CA ASP A 220 -27.29 16.27 4.63
C ASP A 220 -26.31 16.08 5.78
N THR A 221 -26.80 15.61 6.92
CA THR A 221 -26.03 15.44 8.14
C THR A 221 -25.84 13.96 8.47
N ARG A 222 -24.67 13.62 9.04
CA ARG A 222 -24.46 12.27 9.58
C ARG A 222 -25.43 11.98 10.73
N PHE A 223 -25.87 13.02 11.43
CA PHE A 223 -26.79 12.93 12.55
C PHE A 223 -28.16 12.43 12.10
N ALA A 224 -28.76 13.04 11.07
CA ALA A 224 -30.02 12.58 10.49
C ALA A 224 -29.93 11.11 10.04
N LYS A 225 -28.85 10.71 9.37
CA LYS A 225 -28.60 9.31 9.01
C LYS A 225 -28.60 8.37 10.22
N THR A 226 -27.87 8.73 11.27
CA THR A 226 -27.80 7.93 12.50
C THR A 226 -29.16 7.83 13.17
N TYR A 227 -29.90 8.94 13.24
CA TYR A 227 -31.24 8.96 13.80
C TYR A 227 -32.20 8.04 13.04
N LEU A 228 -32.26 8.15 11.71
CA LEU A 228 -33.12 7.30 10.87
C LEU A 228 -32.75 5.82 11.02
N GLN A 229 -31.47 5.51 11.22
CA GLN A 229 -31.01 4.14 11.43
C GLN A 229 -31.39 3.60 12.82
N GLU A 230 -31.28 4.41 13.88
CA GLU A 230 -31.65 3.99 15.24
C GLU A 230 -33.17 3.87 15.44
N TYR A 231 -33.94 4.69 14.73
CA TYR A 231 -35.41 4.74 14.81
C TYR A 231 -36.10 4.17 13.56
N GLU A 232 -35.44 3.25 12.85
CA GLU A 232 -35.97 2.63 11.62
C GLU A 232 -37.36 2.02 11.85
N TYR A 233 -37.60 1.38 12.99
CA TYR A 233 -38.91 0.81 13.33
C TYR A 233 -40.03 1.87 13.42
N LYS A 234 -39.75 3.05 13.98
CA LYS A 234 -40.73 4.16 14.06
C LYS A 234 -40.99 4.76 12.69
N LEU A 235 -39.96 4.80 11.87
CA LEU A 235 -40.06 5.27 10.50
C LEU A 235 -40.95 4.33 9.68
N ILE A 236 -40.72 3.02 9.79
CA ILE A 236 -41.56 2.01 9.13
C ILE A 236 -43.02 2.15 9.58
N ASP A 237 -43.26 2.27 10.88
CA ASP A 237 -44.61 2.48 11.44
C ASP A 237 -45.25 3.79 10.96
N HIS A 238 -44.48 4.88 10.92
CA HIS A 238 -44.92 6.15 10.35
C HIS A 238 -45.31 5.99 8.88
N PHE A 239 -44.48 5.34 8.06
CA PHE A 239 -44.80 5.04 6.66
C PHE A 239 -46.10 4.23 6.54
N PHE A 240 -46.30 3.22 7.37
CA PHE A 240 -47.54 2.44 7.35
C PHE A 240 -48.79 3.28 7.68
N MET A 241 -48.66 4.26 8.57
CA MET A 241 -49.79 5.07 9.03
C MET A 241 -50.07 6.29 8.16
N THR A 242 -49.05 6.88 7.52
CA THR A 242 -49.20 8.13 6.76
C THR A 242 -49.21 7.94 5.25
N THR A 243 -48.65 6.85 4.73
CA THR A 243 -48.63 6.68 3.28
C THR A 243 -50.03 6.48 2.72
N GLN A 244 -50.42 7.41 1.85
CA GLN A 244 -51.60 7.24 1.04
C GLN A 244 -51.38 6.08 0.07
N PRO A 245 -52.35 5.16 -0.06
CA PRO A 245 -52.19 4.03 -0.95
C PRO A 245 -52.06 4.49 -2.40
N VAL A 246 -51.21 3.80 -3.14
CA VAL A 246 -50.96 4.07 -4.57
C VAL A 246 -52.04 3.39 -5.40
N VAL A 247 -52.51 3.99 -6.49
CA VAL A 247 -53.54 3.36 -7.35
C VAL A 247 -52.98 2.09 -7.99
N SER A 248 -53.79 1.03 -8.11
CA SER A 248 -53.36 -0.25 -8.72
C SER A 248 -52.86 -0.12 -10.16
N SER A 249 -53.36 0.85 -10.93
CA SER A 249 -52.91 1.18 -12.29
C SER A 249 -51.58 1.96 -12.34
N PHE A 250 -50.92 2.16 -11.21
CA PHE A 250 -49.72 2.98 -11.14
C PHE A 250 -48.57 2.39 -11.95
N PRO A 251 -48.02 3.15 -12.92
CA PRO A 251 -46.96 2.63 -13.77
C PRO A 251 -45.69 2.44 -12.94
N LEU A 252 -45.20 1.21 -12.84
CA LEU A 252 -43.88 0.90 -12.25
C LEU A 252 -42.70 1.29 -13.18
N GLU A 253 -43.00 2.08 -14.20
CA GLU A 253 -42.05 2.68 -15.12
C GLU A 253 -41.35 3.89 -14.48
N HIS A 254 -40.58 4.65 -15.27
CA HIS A 254 -39.73 5.72 -14.75
C HIS A 254 -40.53 6.82 -14.02
N GLU A 255 -41.67 7.23 -14.57
CA GLU A 255 -42.51 8.30 -14.01
C GLU A 255 -43.07 7.93 -12.62
N GLY A 256 -43.60 6.71 -12.46
CA GLY A 256 -44.11 6.27 -11.16
C GLY A 256 -43.01 6.09 -10.13
N LYS A 257 -41.81 5.66 -10.55
CA LYS A 257 -40.65 5.61 -9.63
C LYS A 257 -40.24 6.98 -9.13
N GLU A 258 -40.27 8.01 -9.98
CA GLU A 258 -39.97 9.38 -9.55
C GLU A 258 -41.03 9.93 -8.58
N ILE A 259 -42.31 9.65 -8.82
CA ILE A 259 -43.39 10.03 -7.90
C ILE A 259 -43.23 9.35 -6.54
N LEU A 260 -42.94 8.05 -6.52
CA LEU A 260 -42.68 7.31 -5.27
C LEU A 260 -41.46 7.86 -4.54
N LYS A 261 -40.38 8.13 -5.28
CA LYS A 261 -39.16 8.73 -4.74
C LYS A 261 -39.45 10.08 -4.08
N HIS A 262 -40.24 10.94 -4.72
CA HIS A 262 -40.62 12.24 -4.17
C HIS A 262 -41.45 12.09 -2.89
N LYS A 263 -42.48 11.23 -2.91
CA LYS A 263 -43.34 10.98 -1.74
C LYS A 263 -42.54 10.42 -0.56
N ILE A 264 -41.65 9.46 -0.80
CA ILE A 264 -40.78 8.90 0.24
C ILE A 264 -39.89 10.00 0.82
N LYS A 265 -39.30 10.85 -0.02
CA LYS A 265 -38.47 11.98 0.43
C LYS A 265 -39.26 12.96 1.31
N GLU A 266 -40.47 13.34 0.90
CA GLU A 266 -41.34 14.24 1.66
C GLU A 266 -41.74 13.66 3.02
N GLU A 267 -42.16 12.40 3.06
CA GLU A 267 -42.53 11.71 4.32
C GLU A 267 -41.34 11.59 5.27
N LEU A 268 -40.14 11.30 4.75
CA LEU A 268 -38.93 11.25 5.58
C LEU A 268 -38.58 12.61 6.19
N ASN A 269 -38.68 13.69 5.40
CA ASN A 269 -38.43 15.03 5.90
C ASN A 269 -39.48 15.42 6.94
N PHE A 270 -40.75 15.13 6.68
CA PHE A 270 -41.82 15.35 7.67
C PHE A 270 -41.58 14.58 8.97
N PHE A 271 -41.10 13.34 8.88
CA PHE A 271 -40.73 12.54 10.05
C PHE A 271 -39.55 13.16 10.82
N LEU A 272 -38.51 13.64 10.13
CA LEU A 272 -37.37 14.31 10.76
C LEU A 272 -37.80 15.63 11.45
N ASP A 273 -38.61 16.43 10.78
CA ASP A 273 -39.14 17.70 11.29
C ASP A 273 -40.01 17.50 12.52
N LYS A 274 -40.94 16.54 12.47
CA LYS A 274 -41.82 16.18 13.59
C LYS A 274 -41.02 15.81 14.85
N ASN A 275 -39.87 15.16 14.67
CA ASN A 275 -38.98 14.75 15.75
C ASN A 275 -37.89 15.80 16.07
N LYS A 276 -37.91 16.97 15.41
CA LYS A 276 -36.94 18.08 15.59
C LYS A 276 -35.48 17.64 15.40
N VAL A 277 -35.23 16.82 14.39
CA VAL A 277 -33.89 16.32 14.05
C VAL A 277 -33.21 17.27 13.08
N GLU A 278 -31.94 17.59 13.31
CA GLU A 278 -31.19 18.50 12.44
C GLU A 278 -30.70 17.79 11.16
N GLY A 279 -31.24 18.22 10.01
CA GLY A 279 -30.78 17.86 8.67
C GLY A 279 -31.88 17.23 7.81
N ASP A 280 -31.76 17.41 6.50
CA ASP A 280 -32.76 16.98 5.53
C ASP A 280 -32.34 15.74 4.75
N VAL A 281 -33.32 15.06 4.18
CA VAL A 281 -33.12 14.06 3.12
C VAL A 281 -32.91 14.79 1.80
N VAL A 282 -31.72 14.63 1.21
CA VAL A 282 -31.35 15.21 -0.07
C VAL A 282 -31.90 14.38 -1.21
N ASP A 283 -31.75 13.07 -1.11
CA ASP A 283 -31.97 12.15 -2.22
C ASP A 283 -32.45 10.79 -1.73
N VAL A 284 -33.29 10.17 -2.53
CA VAL A 284 -33.84 8.83 -2.30
C VAL A 284 -33.66 8.03 -3.58
N GLU A 285 -33.16 6.82 -3.49
CA GLU A 285 -32.98 5.94 -4.65
C GLU A 285 -33.66 4.61 -4.39
N ILE A 286 -34.62 4.25 -5.25
CA ILE A 286 -35.35 3.00 -5.11
C ILE A 286 -34.48 1.88 -5.69
N ILE A 287 -34.08 0.94 -4.82
CA ILE A 287 -33.27 -0.22 -5.21
C ILE A 287 -34.16 -1.29 -5.84
N PHE A 288 -35.28 -1.58 -5.19
CA PHE A 288 -36.13 -2.70 -5.57
C PHE A 288 -37.59 -2.42 -5.24
N ILE A 289 -38.48 -2.88 -6.11
CA ILE A 289 -39.92 -2.79 -5.96
C ILE A 289 -40.51 -4.16 -6.29
N VAL A 290 -41.30 -4.72 -5.37
CA VAL A 290 -42.09 -5.94 -5.60
C VAL A 290 -43.54 -5.67 -5.31
N GLY A 291 -44.39 -5.88 -6.31
CA GLY A 291 -45.82 -5.99 -6.10
C GLY A 291 -46.18 -7.37 -5.53
N SER A 292 -46.88 -7.39 -4.39
CA SER A 292 -47.48 -8.61 -3.78
C SER A 292 -48.99 -8.50 -3.70
#